data_AF-A0A238ZST2-F1
#
_entry.id   AF-A0A238ZST2-F1
#
_cell.length_a   1.000
_cell.length_b   1.000
_cell.length_c   1.000
_cell.angle_alpha   90.00
_cell.angle_beta   90.00
_cell.angle_gamma   90.00
#
_symmetry.space_group_name_H-M   'P 1'
#
loop_
_entity.id
_entity.type
_entity.pdbx_description
1 polymer ?
#
loop_
_entity_poly.entity_id
_entity_poly.type
_entity_poly.pdbx_seq_one_letter_code
_entity_poly.pdbx_strand_id
1 'polypeptide(L)'
;MNNYELIQKLHDVVKNHKTVYMWGVFGSPVTESIIATKTKQYPSWYTTQRQANFRKLIGKGYFGFDCVNLIKGILWGWNGDHSKLNGGAAYNINGVPDVSANGMLTRLVDVSSDFFKIEVGSAVWMDGHIGVYIGDGKVIEATPSWGNNVQVTACLNFGSISGLNGRRWTKHGKLPYITYVLKEEGEKQESPQWAIDARNWAMDNGISDGSRPKDTATREEIWRMLQKMDRVD
;
A
#
# COMPACT_ATOMS: atom_id res chain seq x y z
N MET A 1 8.88 6.73 11.13
CA MET A 1 8.40 6.67 9.75
C MET A 1 7.07 7.38 9.68
N ASN A 2 6.89 8.32 8.76
CA ASN A 2 5.59 8.93 8.47
C ASN A 2 4.89 8.25 7.28
N ASN A 3 3.64 8.62 7.01
CA ASN A 3 2.82 8.08 5.93
C ASN A 3 3.45 8.22 4.53
N TYR A 4 4.15 9.31 4.24
CA TYR A 4 4.81 9.51 2.93
C TYR A 4 6.09 8.69 2.79
N GLU A 5 6.88 8.56 3.86
CA GLU A 5 8.06 7.69 3.89
C GLU A 5 7.67 6.21 3.69
N LEU A 6 6.55 5.77 4.29
CA LEU A 6 5.98 4.44 4.06
C LEU A 6 5.65 4.23 2.57
N ILE A 7 4.96 5.20 1.97
CA ILE A 7 4.56 5.14 0.56
C ILE A 7 5.76 5.16 -0.38
N GLN A 8 6.78 5.98 -0.08
CA GLN A 8 8.03 5.97 -0.83
C GLN A 8 8.69 4.60 -0.81
N LYS A 9 8.76 3.95 0.37
CA LYS A 9 9.28 2.58 0.49
C LYS A 9 8.43 1.57 -0.27
N LEU A 10 7.10 1.67 -0.24
CA LEU A 10 6.22 0.80 -1.02
C LEU A 10 6.43 0.99 -2.53
N HIS A 11 6.60 2.23 -3.00
CA HIS A 11 6.92 2.51 -4.39
C HIS A 11 8.30 1.99 -4.78
N ASP A 12 9.31 2.09 -3.90
CA ASP A 12 10.63 1.50 -4.12
C ASP A 12 10.50 -0.01 -4.33
N VAL A 13 9.76 -0.72 -3.46
CA VAL A 13 9.49 -2.16 -3.61
C VAL A 13 8.88 -2.47 -4.99
N VAL A 14 7.88 -1.71 -5.44
CA VAL A 14 7.22 -1.95 -6.73
C VAL A 14 8.15 -1.66 -7.92
N LYS A 15 8.94 -0.58 -7.86
CA LYS A 15 9.70 -0.08 -9.01
C LYS A 15 11.06 -0.76 -9.16
N ASN A 16 11.71 -1.05 -8.03
CA ASN A 16 13.14 -1.35 -8.01
C ASN A 16 13.44 -2.80 -7.60
N HIS A 17 12.45 -3.55 -7.13
CA HIS A 17 12.66 -4.92 -6.64
C HIS A 17 11.75 -5.92 -7.33
N LYS A 18 12.31 -7.08 -7.71
CA LYS A 18 11.49 -8.20 -8.18
C LYS A 18 10.85 -8.85 -6.96
N THR A 19 9.52 -8.92 -6.95
CA THR A 19 8.78 -9.51 -5.85
C THR A 19 7.88 -10.64 -6.32
N VAL A 20 7.59 -11.57 -5.40
CA VAL A 20 6.62 -12.65 -5.62
C VAL A 20 5.79 -12.86 -4.37
N TYR A 21 4.50 -13.19 -4.53
CA TYR A 21 3.67 -13.52 -3.38
C TYR A 21 4.07 -14.89 -2.79
N MET A 22 4.49 -14.89 -1.52
CA MET A 22 4.85 -16.08 -0.74
C MET A 22 4.26 -15.96 0.66
N TRP A 23 3.24 -16.78 0.96
CA TRP A 23 2.53 -16.71 2.24
C TRP A 23 3.48 -16.95 3.43
N GLY A 24 3.47 -16.04 4.39
CA GLY A 24 4.28 -16.08 5.61
C GLY A 24 5.69 -15.52 5.45
N VAL A 25 6.05 -14.91 4.31
CA VAL A 25 7.38 -14.32 4.07
C VAL A 25 7.30 -12.80 4.13
N PHE A 26 8.28 -12.16 4.78
CA PHE A 26 8.35 -10.70 4.98
C PHE A 26 9.60 -10.08 4.35
N GLY A 27 9.86 -10.45 3.09
CA GLY A 27 10.92 -9.84 2.28
C GLY A 27 12.20 -10.63 2.19
N SER A 28 12.19 -11.94 2.47
CA SER A 28 13.35 -12.80 2.28
C SER A 28 13.65 -13.02 0.79
N PRO A 29 14.92 -13.09 0.37
CA PRO A 29 15.27 -13.60 -0.95
C PRO A 29 14.68 -15.00 -1.19
N VAL A 30 14.19 -15.27 -2.39
CA VAL A 30 13.67 -16.59 -2.75
C VAL A 30 14.83 -17.59 -2.83
N THR A 31 14.86 -18.51 -1.87
CA THR A 31 15.87 -19.58 -1.75
C THR A 31 15.20 -20.91 -1.44
N GLU A 32 15.90 -22.02 -1.68
CA GLU A 32 15.38 -23.35 -1.35
C GLU A 32 15.08 -23.49 0.16
N SER A 33 15.91 -22.89 1.03
CA SER A 33 15.69 -22.91 2.48
C SER A 33 14.37 -22.23 2.89
N ILE A 34 14.04 -21.08 2.28
CA ILE A 34 12.77 -20.39 2.54
C ILE A 34 11.59 -21.21 2.00
N ILE A 35 11.70 -21.79 0.79
CA ILE A 35 10.66 -22.63 0.21
C ILE A 35 10.40 -23.86 1.08
N ALA A 36 11.44 -24.56 1.52
CA ALA A 36 11.33 -25.74 2.38
C ALA A 36 10.70 -25.41 3.73
N THR A 37 11.17 -24.34 4.38
CA THR A 37 10.62 -23.86 5.65
C THR A 37 9.12 -23.57 5.54
N LYS A 38 8.72 -22.83 4.51
CA LYS A 38 7.32 -22.45 4.34
C LYS A 38 6.44 -23.59 3.85
N THR A 39 7.00 -24.54 3.11
CA THR A 39 6.31 -25.80 2.76
C THR A 39 5.96 -26.60 4.01
N LYS A 40 6.88 -26.72 4.97
CA LYS A 40 6.61 -27.37 6.25
C LYS A 40 5.57 -26.61 7.08
N GLN A 41 5.62 -25.28 7.05
CA GLN A 41 4.73 -24.42 7.84
C GLN A 41 3.30 -24.39 7.27
N TYR A 42 3.15 -24.33 5.93
CA TYR A 42 1.86 -24.14 5.25
C TYR A 42 1.73 -25.09 4.03
N PRO A 43 1.69 -26.42 4.24
CA PRO A 43 1.78 -27.40 3.15
C PRO A 43 0.62 -27.32 2.15
N SER A 44 -0.58 -26.94 2.61
CA SER A 44 -1.75 -26.79 1.73
C SER A 44 -1.61 -25.65 0.72
N TRP A 45 -0.87 -24.60 1.09
CA TRP A 45 -0.66 -23.46 0.20
C TRP A 45 0.56 -23.67 -0.69
N TYR A 46 1.67 -24.16 -0.12
CA TYR A 46 2.91 -24.48 -0.83
C TYR A 46 2.84 -25.83 -1.55
N THR A 47 1.88 -25.96 -2.46
CA THR A 47 1.72 -27.14 -3.32
C THR A 47 2.96 -27.40 -4.16
N THR A 48 3.13 -28.62 -4.65
CA THR A 48 4.24 -29.00 -5.56
C THR A 48 4.40 -28.02 -6.72
N GLN A 49 3.29 -27.57 -7.31
CA GLN A 49 3.31 -26.60 -8.41
C GLN A 49 3.84 -25.23 -7.97
N ARG A 50 3.42 -24.72 -6.79
CA ARG A 50 3.94 -23.44 -6.28
C ARG A 50 5.42 -23.53 -5.94
N GLN A 51 5.85 -24.62 -5.29
CA GLN A 51 7.26 -24.85 -5.02
C GLN A 51 8.09 -24.86 -6.31
N ALA A 52 7.65 -25.58 -7.34
CA ALA A 52 8.32 -25.60 -8.64
C ALA A 52 8.40 -24.19 -9.27
N ASN A 53 7.35 -23.38 -9.13
CA ASN A 53 7.36 -22.00 -9.61
C ASN A 53 8.34 -21.11 -8.82
N PHE A 54 8.39 -21.23 -7.49
CA PHE A 54 9.35 -20.48 -6.66
C PHE A 54 10.80 -20.89 -6.93
N ARG A 55 11.07 -22.19 -7.14
CA ARG A 55 12.41 -22.68 -7.49
C ARG A 55 12.96 -22.06 -8.78
N LYS A 56 12.10 -21.74 -9.75
CA LYS A 56 12.50 -21.02 -10.98
C LYS A 56 12.95 -19.58 -10.74
N LEU A 57 12.68 -19.00 -9.57
CA LEU A 57 13.03 -17.64 -9.19
C LEU A 57 14.31 -17.55 -8.36
N ILE A 58 14.82 -18.69 -7.87
CA ILE A 58 16.07 -18.75 -7.10
C ILE A 58 17.21 -18.14 -7.93
N GLY A 59 18.00 -17.27 -7.30
CA GLY A 59 19.14 -16.60 -7.94
C GLY A 59 18.77 -15.48 -8.93
N LYS A 60 17.48 -15.17 -9.13
CA LYS A 60 17.03 -14.12 -10.08
C LYS A 60 16.72 -12.77 -9.43
N GLY A 61 17.08 -12.62 -8.16
CA GLY A 61 16.87 -11.38 -7.39
C GLY A 61 15.43 -11.18 -6.92
N TYR A 62 14.65 -12.24 -6.72
CA TYR A 62 13.28 -12.13 -6.20
C TYR A 62 13.25 -12.08 -4.66
N PHE A 63 12.39 -11.22 -4.12
CA PHE A 63 11.97 -11.23 -2.72
C PHE A 63 10.55 -11.78 -2.56
N GLY A 64 10.33 -12.58 -1.53
CA GLY A 64 9.01 -13.10 -1.17
C GLY A 64 8.30 -12.19 -0.18
N PHE A 65 7.04 -11.85 -0.44
CA PHE A 65 6.16 -11.14 0.49
C PHE A 65 4.78 -11.77 0.53
N ASP A 66 4.07 -11.68 1.66
CA ASP A 66 2.61 -11.72 1.65
C ASP A 66 2.01 -10.34 1.95
N CYS A 67 0.67 -10.24 1.95
CA CYS A 67 -0.04 -8.97 2.04
C CYS A 67 0.32 -8.17 3.30
N VAL A 68 0.12 -8.75 4.49
CA VAL A 68 0.42 -8.06 5.77
C VAL A 68 1.92 -8.00 6.02
N ASN A 69 2.68 -9.00 5.56
CA ASN A 69 4.13 -9.05 5.72
C ASN A 69 4.89 -8.07 4.83
N LEU A 70 4.30 -7.55 3.75
CA LEU A 70 4.83 -6.38 3.06
C LEU A 70 4.87 -5.15 3.98
N ILE A 71 3.74 -4.88 4.65
CA ILE A 71 3.61 -3.74 5.57
C ILE A 71 4.54 -3.96 6.77
N LYS A 72 4.46 -5.12 7.43
CA LYS A 72 5.32 -5.43 8.59
C LYS A 72 6.79 -5.41 8.21
N GLY A 73 7.19 -6.01 7.07
CA GLY A 73 8.58 -6.02 6.62
C GLY A 73 9.16 -4.60 6.50
N ILE A 74 8.45 -3.69 5.84
CA ILE A 74 8.87 -2.27 5.73
C ILE A 74 8.99 -1.63 7.12
N LEU A 75 7.99 -1.81 7.98
CA LEU A 75 8.00 -1.25 9.34
C LEU A 75 9.06 -1.89 10.25
N TRP A 76 9.50 -3.11 9.93
CA TRP A 76 10.59 -3.86 10.55
C TRP A 76 11.96 -3.56 9.95
N GLY A 77 12.06 -2.54 9.09
CA GLY A 77 13.33 -2.05 8.57
C GLY A 77 13.82 -2.75 7.31
N TRP A 78 12.94 -3.41 6.56
CA TRP A 78 13.28 -3.95 5.24
C TRP A 78 13.92 -2.87 4.34
N ASN A 79 15.01 -3.24 3.64
CA ASN A 79 15.79 -2.35 2.79
C ASN A 79 16.23 -2.98 1.45
N GLY A 80 15.80 -4.21 1.15
CA GLY A 80 16.11 -4.88 -0.12
C GLY A 80 17.53 -5.44 -0.22
N ASP A 81 18.21 -5.65 0.90
CA ASP A 81 19.54 -6.25 0.90
C ASP A 81 19.48 -7.78 0.65
N HIS A 82 19.85 -8.21 -0.56
CA HIS A 82 19.89 -9.63 -0.94
C HIS A 82 20.88 -10.47 -0.13
N SER A 83 21.86 -9.87 0.54
CA SER A 83 22.82 -10.56 1.40
C SER A 83 22.29 -10.85 2.80
N LYS A 84 21.16 -10.23 3.17
CA LYS A 84 20.57 -10.35 4.51
C LYS A 84 19.33 -11.23 4.49
N LEU A 85 19.12 -11.93 5.60
CA LEU A 85 17.84 -12.58 5.85
C LEU A 85 16.73 -11.52 5.85
N ASN A 86 15.58 -11.86 5.27
CA ASN A 86 14.42 -10.97 5.17
C ASN A 86 14.72 -9.60 4.55
N GLY A 87 15.71 -9.52 3.65
CA GLY A 87 16.02 -8.26 2.95
C GLY A 87 16.34 -7.11 3.90
N GLY A 88 16.95 -7.41 5.04
CA GLY A 88 17.33 -6.44 6.09
C GLY A 88 16.31 -6.26 7.22
N ALA A 89 15.09 -6.79 7.10
CA ALA A 89 14.08 -6.65 8.14
C ALA A 89 14.39 -7.47 9.40
N ALA A 90 14.25 -6.85 10.57
CA ALA A 90 14.39 -7.51 11.87
C ALA A 90 13.01 -7.88 12.44
N TYR A 91 12.87 -9.11 12.92
CA TYR A 91 11.57 -9.63 13.36
C TYR A 91 11.03 -8.88 14.59
N ASN A 92 9.76 -8.45 14.53
CA ASN A 92 8.99 -7.92 15.66
C ASN A 92 9.64 -6.72 16.38
N ILE A 93 10.18 -5.76 15.60
CA ILE A 93 10.75 -4.51 16.12
C ILE A 93 9.80 -3.32 15.91
N ASN A 94 10.19 -2.14 16.42
CA ASN A 94 9.46 -0.87 16.25
C ASN A 94 8.01 -0.90 16.79
N GLY A 95 7.72 -1.79 17.75
CA GLY A 95 6.39 -1.98 18.31
C GLY A 95 5.38 -2.62 17.36
N VAL A 96 5.81 -3.09 16.18
CA VAL A 96 4.94 -3.69 15.16
C VAL A 96 4.82 -5.19 15.40
N PRO A 97 3.64 -5.70 15.76
CA PRO A 97 3.45 -7.09 16.18
C PRO A 97 3.38 -8.04 14.99
N ASP A 98 3.71 -9.32 15.24
CA ASP A 98 3.50 -10.38 14.26
C ASP A 98 2.04 -10.86 14.27
N VAL A 99 1.21 -10.24 13.45
CA VAL A 99 -0.23 -10.57 13.30
C VAL A 99 -0.60 -10.85 11.84
N SER A 100 -1.71 -11.55 11.64
CA SER A 100 -2.33 -11.76 10.32
C SER A 100 -2.97 -10.47 9.79
N ALA A 101 -3.48 -10.45 8.56
CA ALA A 101 -4.24 -9.31 8.03
C ALA A 101 -5.45 -8.98 8.93
N ASN A 102 -6.19 -9.99 9.38
CA ASN A 102 -7.32 -9.82 10.29
C ASN A 102 -6.87 -9.34 11.67
N GLY A 103 -5.73 -9.85 12.16
CA GLY A 103 -5.13 -9.37 13.40
C GLY A 103 -4.63 -7.92 13.28
N MET A 104 -4.16 -7.49 12.10
CA MET A 104 -3.75 -6.10 11.87
C MET A 104 -4.95 -5.17 11.90
N LEU A 105 -6.09 -5.56 11.32
CA LEU A 105 -7.34 -4.78 11.40
C LEU A 105 -7.70 -4.41 12.84
N THR A 106 -7.56 -5.32 13.81
CA THR A 106 -7.90 -5.03 15.22
C THR A 106 -6.93 -4.08 15.91
N ARG A 107 -5.82 -3.73 15.26
CA ARG A 107 -4.81 -2.77 15.74
C ARG A 107 -4.87 -1.43 15.02
N LEU A 108 -5.62 -1.32 13.94
CA LEU A 108 -5.77 -0.05 13.23
C LEU A 108 -6.53 0.95 14.10
N VAL A 109 -6.18 2.22 13.95
CA VAL A 109 -6.86 3.35 14.57
C VAL A 109 -7.83 3.98 13.55
N ASP A 110 -8.88 4.65 14.03
CA ASP A 110 -9.87 5.32 13.16
C ASP A 110 -10.49 4.38 12.11
N VAL A 111 -10.78 3.14 12.50
CA VAL A 111 -11.31 2.12 11.57
C VAL A 111 -12.69 2.53 11.05
N SER A 112 -12.84 2.57 9.73
CA SER A 112 -14.08 2.97 9.07
C SER A 112 -14.36 2.16 7.80
N SER A 113 -15.63 2.06 7.44
CA SER A 113 -16.09 1.58 6.12
C SER A 113 -16.40 2.74 5.16
N ASP A 114 -16.33 3.99 5.63
CA ASP A 114 -16.48 5.19 4.81
C ASP A 114 -15.13 5.59 4.20
N PHE A 115 -14.94 5.26 2.92
CA PHE A 115 -13.70 5.56 2.19
C PHE A 115 -13.58 7.03 1.77
N PHE A 116 -14.59 7.88 1.93
CA PHE A 116 -14.44 9.31 1.59
C PHE A 116 -13.46 10.04 2.51
N LYS A 117 -13.21 9.50 3.71
CA LYS A 117 -12.31 10.08 4.73
C LYS A 117 -10.97 9.35 4.87
N ILE A 118 -10.66 8.41 3.97
CA ILE A 118 -9.41 7.66 4.07
C ILE A 118 -8.20 8.57 3.83
N GLU A 119 -7.24 8.51 4.75
CA GLU A 119 -5.98 9.24 4.62
C GLU A 119 -4.93 8.42 3.88
N VAL A 120 -4.07 9.11 3.13
CA VAL A 120 -2.92 8.51 2.44
C VAL A 120 -1.98 7.84 3.46
N GLY A 121 -1.61 6.59 3.20
CA GLY A 121 -0.84 5.73 4.11
C GLY A 121 -1.70 4.87 5.04
N SER A 122 -3.03 5.03 5.02
CA SER A 122 -3.94 4.14 5.74
C SER A 122 -3.91 2.72 5.18
N ALA A 123 -4.06 1.74 6.04
CA ALA A 123 -4.27 0.37 5.62
C ALA A 123 -5.70 0.22 5.08
N VAL A 124 -5.85 -0.52 3.98
CA VAL A 124 -7.14 -0.98 3.46
C VAL A 124 -7.23 -2.48 3.67
N TRP A 125 -8.41 -2.96 4.05
CA TRP A 125 -8.60 -4.34 4.50
C TRP A 125 -9.91 -4.94 3.98
N MET A 126 -9.84 -6.23 3.67
CA MET A 126 -10.97 -7.15 3.51
C MET A 126 -10.60 -8.47 4.18
N ASP A 127 -11.57 -9.36 4.42
CA ASP A 127 -11.27 -10.59 5.17
C ASP A 127 -10.11 -11.39 4.55
N GLY A 128 -9.08 -11.63 5.36
CA GLY A 128 -7.85 -12.33 4.97
C GLY A 128 -6.83 -11.51 4.17
N HIS A 129 -7.08 -10.24 3.84
CA HIS A 129 -6.21 -9.47 2.95
C HIS A 129 -6.09 -7.98 3.31
N ILE A 130 -4.91 -7.40 3.06
CA ILE A 130 -4.60 -6.02 3.42
C ILE A 130 -3.68 -5.37 2.38
N GLY A 131 -3.78 -4.05 2.22
CA GLY A 131 -2.89 -3.22 1.42
C GLY A 131 -2.76 -1.83 2.05
N VAL A 132 -2.04 -0.93 1.38
CA VAL A 132 -1.88 0.46 1.82
C VAL A 132 -2.44 1.40 0.75
N TYR A 133 -3.36 2.28 1.14
CA TYR A 133 -3.87 3.32 0.26
C TYR A 133 -2.80 4.39 0.04
N ILE A 134 -2.49 4.68 -1.22
CA ILE A 134 -1.40 5.57 -1.61
C ILE A 134 -1.87 6.90 -2.22
N GLY A 135 -3.18 7.19 -2.16
CA GLY A 135 -3.79 8.36 -2.81
C GLY A 135 -4.35 8.05 -4.20
N ASP A 136 -5.09 9.01 -4.77
CA ASP A 136 -5.63 8.96 -6.14
C ASP A 136 -6.34 7.66 -6.52
N GLY A 137 -7.11 7.09 -5.58
CA GLY A 137 -7.83 5.84 -5.81
C GLY A 137 -6.94 4.60 -5.96
N LYS A 138 -5.67 4.65 -5.53
CA LYS A 138 -4.70 3.57 -5.71
C LYS A 138 -4.27 2.95 -4.39
N VAL A 139 -3.90 1.67 -4.44
CA VAL A 139 -3.42 0.86 -3.33
C VAL A 139 -2.14 0.15 -3.77
N ILE A 140 -1.18 -0.02 -2.86
CA ILE A 140 -0.10 -0.99 -3.05
C ILE A 140 -0.41 -2.21 -2.16
N GLU A 141 -0.40 -3.39 -2.78
CA GLU A 141 -0.66 -4.67 -2.14
C GLU A 141 0.26 -5.77 -2.68
N ALA A 142 0.60 -6.75 -1.83
CA ALA A 142 1.17 -8.01 -2.27
C ALA A 142 0.04 -9.02 -2.46
N THR A 143 -0.14 -9.57 -3.65
CA THR A 143 -1.23 -10.53 -3.91
C THR A 143 -0.84 -11.58 -4.95
N PRO A 144 -1.32 -12.84 -4.83
CA PRO A 144 -1.11 -13.84 -5.87
C PRO A 144 -1.96 -13.60 -7.12
N SER A 145 -2.98 -12.74 -7.03
CA SER A 145 -3.80 -12.37 -8.18
C SER A 145 -3.00 -11.52 -9.17
N TRP A 146 -3.33 -11.68 -10.46
CA TRP A 146 -2.76 -10.91 -11.57
C TRP A 146 -1.24 -11.10 -11.71
N GLY A 147 -0.43 -10.15 -11.23
CA GLY A 147 1.03 -10.19 -11.34
C GLY A 147 1.73 -11.15 -10.38
N ASN A 148 1.03 -11.73 -9.39
CA ASN A 148 1.61 -12.58 -8.35
C ASN A 148 2.82 -11.95 -7.64
N ASN A 149 2.73 -10.65 -7.33
CA ASN A 149 3.81 -9.81 -6.83
C ASN A 149 3.26 -8.67 -5.94
N VAL A 150 4.14 -7.76 -5.52
CA VAL A 150 3.77 -6.44 -5.00
C VAL A 150 3.45 -5.54 -6.19
N GLN A 151 2.27 -4.93 -6.19
CA GLN A 151 1.77 -4.16 -7.34
C GLN A 151 0.87 -3.01 -6.89
N VAL A 152 0.73 -2.03 -7.79
CA VAL A 152 -0.27 -0.95 -7.66
C VAL A 152 -1.59 -1.47 -8.22
N THR A 153 -2.67 -1.31 -7.45
CA THR A 153 -4.03 -1.69 -7.83
C THR A 153 -4.99 -0.51 -7.63
N ALA A 154 -6.12 -0.54 -8.34
CA ALA A 154 -7.21 0.38 -8.11
C ALA A 154 -7.99 0.00 -6.84
N CYS A 155 -8.22 0.97 -5.98
CA CYS A 155 -9.17 0.90 -4.88
C CYS A 155 -10.58 1.09 -5.45
N LEU A 156 -11.30 0.00 -5.72
CA LEU A 156 -12.58 0.06 -6.42
C LEU A 156 -13.71 0.75 -5.61
N ASN A 157 -13.45 1.07 -4.33
CA ASN A 157 -14.28 1.99 -3.55
C ASN A 157 -14.39 3.38 -4.22
N PHE A 158 -13.42 3.73 -5.05
CA PHE A 158 -13.31 4.99 -5.78
C PHE A 158 -13.57 4.90 -7.28
N GLY A 159 -13.89 3.70 -7.78
CA GLY A 159 -14.01 3.41 -9.20
C GLY A 159 -12.81 2.65 -9.76
N SER A 160 -12.96 2.16 -10.99
CA SER A 160 -11.88 1.53 -11.75
C SER A 160 -10.92 2.58 -12.30
N ILE A 161 -9.63 2.23 -12.42
CA ILE A 161 -8.62 3.05 -13.10
C ILE A 161 -8.15 2.26 -14.33
N SER A 162 -8.17 2.89 -15.49
CA SER A 162 -7.76 2.24 -16.74
C SER A 162 -6.34 1.67 -16.64
N GLY A 163 -6.16 0.42 -17.09
CA GLY A 163 -4.87 -0.28 -17.03
C GLY A 163 -4.50 -0.87 -15.67
N LEU A 164 -5.29 -0.63 -14.61
CA LEU A 164 -5.06 -1.23 -13.30
C LEU A 164 -6.09 -2.30 -12.96
N ASN A 165 -5.59 -3.44 -12.51
CA ASN A 165 -6.41 -4.37 -11.75
C ASN A 165 -6.85 -3.72 -10.44
N GLY A 166 -7.98 -4.16 -9.88
CA GLY A 166 -8.47 -3.57 -8.64
C GLY A 166 -9.34 -4.53 -7.84
N ARG A 167 -9.54 -4.18 -6.57
CA ARG A 167 -10.52 -4.83 -5.70
C ARG A 167 -11.22 -3.80 -4.82
N ARG A 168 -12.41 -4.16 -4.34
CA ARG A 168 -13.16 -3.37 -3.35
C ARG A 168 -12.75 -3.81 -1.96
N TRP A 169 -12.49 -2.85 -1.09
CA TRP A 169 -12.07 -3.05 0.30
C TRP A 169 -13.25 -2.80 1.23
N THR A 170 -13.28 -3.52 2.36
CA THR A 170 -14.40 -3.50 3.31
C THR A 170 -14.20 -2.42 4.37
N LYS A 171 -12.96 -2.28 4.86
CA LYS A 171 -12.60 -1.30 5.89
C LYS A 171 -11.26 -0.65 5.55
N HIS A 172 -11.02 0.50 6.15
CA HIS A 172 -9.70 1.11 6.22
C HIS A 172 -9.43 1.59 7.64
N GLY A 173 -8.18 1.94 7.92
CA GLY A 173 -7.79 2.56 9.18
C GLY A 173 -6.30 2.89 9.21
N LYS A 174 -5.92 3.74 10.17
CA LYS A 174 -4.55 4.21 10.34
C LYS A 174 -3.68 3.16 10.99
N LEU A 175 -2.46 3.01 10.48
CA LEU A 175 -1.42 2.19 11.10
C LEU A 175 -0.88 2.94 12.33
N PRO A 176 -0.97 2.42 13.56
CA PRO A 176 -0.50 3.12 14.77
C PRO A 176 1.03 3.17 14.89
N TYR A 177 1.75 2.63 13.91
CA TYR A 177 3.22 2.48 13.90
C TYR A 177 3.92 3.53 13.05
N ILE A 178 3.14 4.41 12.41
CA ILE A 178 3.64 5.53 11.63
C ILE A 178 2.97 6.81 12.10
N THR A 179 3.60 7.95 11.83
CA THR A 179 2.99 9.25 12.02
C THR A 179 2.26 9.68 10.75
N TYR A 180 1.06 10.23 10.90
CA TYR A 180 0.32 10.82 9.80
C TYR A 180 0.61 12.31 9.81
N VAL A 181 1.29 12.79 8.77
CA VAL A 181 1.55 14.20 8.57
C VAL A 181 0.81 14.65 7.31
N LEU A 182 0.49 15.94 7.25
CA LEU A 182 0.09 16.56 6.01
C LEU A 182 1.33 16.65 5.10
N LYS A 183 1.14 16.51 3.78
CA LYS A 183 2.22 16.77 2.84
C LYS A 183 2.59 18.24 2.99
N GLU A 184 3.77 18.54 3.52
CA GLU A 184 4.34 19.86 3.33
C GLU A 184 4.58 19.99 1.82
N GLU A 185 3.77 20.82 1.17
CA GLU A 185 3.92 21.17 -0.23
C GLU A 185 5.33 21.77 -0.40
N GLY A 186 6.26 20.97 -0.92
CA GLY A 186 7.54 21.48 -1.40
C GLY A 186 7.25 22.62 -2.38
N GLU A 187 7.73 23.81 -2.02
CA GLU A 187 7.47 25.10 -2.65
C GLU A 187 6.01 25.29 -3.08
N LYS A 188 5.23 26.02 -2.26
CA LYS A 188 3.97 26.63 -2.70
C LYS A 188 4.18 27.22 -4.09
N GLN A 189 3.69 26.56 -5.13
CA GLN A 189 3.31 27.27 -6.33
C GLN A 189 2.11 28.10 -5.93
N GLU A 190 2.35 29.29 -5.41
CA GLU A 190 1.29 30.17 -4.92
C GLU A 190 0.27 30.35 -6.04
N SER A 191 -0.98 29.95 -5.76
CA SER A 191 -2.11 30.32 -6.58
C SER A 191 -2.09 31.84 -6.74
N PRO A 192 -2.35 32.37 -7.94
CA PRO A 192 -2.47 33.81 -8.11
C PRO A 192 -3.55 34.35 -7.16
N GLN A 193 -3.40 35.59 -6.69
CA GLN A 193 -4.28 36.17 -5.65
C GLN A 193 -5.77 36.00 -5.96
N TRP A 194 -6.15 36.05 -7.24
CA TRP A 194 -7.53 35.87 -7.69
C TRP A 194 -8.11 34.46 -7.47
N ALA A 195 -7.27 33.44 -7.31
CA ALA A 195 -7.66 32.03 -7.17
C ALA A 195 -7.47 31.49 -5.75
N ILE A 196 -6.85 32.25 -4.83
CA ILE A 196 -6.55 31.79 -3.48
C ILE A 196 -7.83 31.46 -2.70
N ASP A 197 -8.83 32.34 -2.75
CA ASP A 197 -10.09 32.13 -2.02
C ASP A 197 -10.86 30.91 -2.54
N ALA A 198 -10.91 30.74 -3.88
CA ALA A 198 -11.53 29.58 -4.51
C ALA A 198 -10.78 28.28 -4.19
N ARG A 199 -9.43 28.31 -4.15
CA ARG A 199 -8.62 27.16 -3.75
C ARG A 199 -8.86 26.81 -2.30
N ASN A 200 -8.83 27.78 -1.39
CA ASN A 200 -9.06 27.57 0.03
C ASN A 200 -10.45 26.97 0.27
N TRP A 201 -11.48 27.55 -0.34
CA TRP A 201 -12.83 27.00 -0.29
C TRP A 201 -12.88 25.55 -0.79
N ALA A 202 -12.22 25.23 -1.91
CA ALA A 202 -12.20 23.86 -2.43
C ALA A 202 -11.44 22.88 -1.52
N MET A 203 -10.41 23.33 -0.80
CA MET A 203 -9.69 22.52 0.18
C MET A 203 -10.52 22.31 1.45
N ASP A 204 -11.12 23.37 1.98
CA ASP A 204 -11.92 23.35 3.22
C ASP A 204 -13.16 22.44 3.08
N ASN A 205 -13.71 22.33 1.86
CA ASN A 205 -14.81 21.43 1.54
C ASN A 205 -14.34 20.04 1.07
N GLY A 206 -13.04 19.74 1.17
CA GLY A 206 -12.46 18.45 0.79
C GLY A 206 -12.59 18.12 -0.70
N ILE A 207 -12.90 19.10 -1.56
CA ILE A 207 -13.08 18.94 -3.00
C ILE A 207 -11.72 18.67 -3.66
N SER A 208 -10.71 19.47 -3.30
CA SER A 208 -9.32 19.37 -3.75
C SER A 208 -8.35 19.20 -2.58
N ASP A 209 -7.22 18.55 -2.79
CA ASP A 209 -6.14 18.47 -1.79
C ASP A 209 -5.17 19.67 -1.87
N GLY A 210 -5.37 20.56 -2.83
CA GLY A 210 -4.59 21.78 -3.01
C GLY A 210 -3.18 21.59 -3.58
N SER A 211 -2.71 20.36 -3.73
CA SER A 211 -1.28 20.04 -3.87
C SER A 211 -0.63 20.44 -5.19
N ARG A 212 -1.44 20.73 -6.22
CA ARG A 212 -1.00 21.04 -7.59
C ARG A 212 -1.84 22.15 -8.22
N PRO A 213 -1.82 23.38 -7.69
CA PRO A 213 -2.81 24.41 -8.03
C PRO A 213 -2.64 25.03 -9.43
N LYS A 214 -1.50 24.80 -10.10
CA LYS A 214 -1.23 25.31 -11.46
C LYS A 214 -1.17 24.20 -12.51
N ASP A 215 -1.30 22.94 -12.11
CA ASP A 215 -1.33 21.82 -13.04
C ASP A 215 -2.67 21.77 -13.77
N THR A 216 -2.66 21.23 -14.99
CA THR A 216 -3.89 20.95 -15.72
C THR A 216 -4.66 19.84 -15.02
N ALA A 217 -5.91 20.10 -14.64
CA ALA A 217 -6.81 19.07 -14.14
C ALA A 217 -7.24 18.14 -15.28
N THR A 218 -7.15 16.83 -15.03
CA THR A 218 -7.72 15.81 -15.91
C THR A 218 -9.25 15.82 -15.83
N ARG A 219 -9.91 15.30 -16.87
CA ARG A 219 -11.39 15.17 -16.85
C ARG A 219 -11.88 14.32 -15.68
N GLU A 220 -11.12 13.30 -15.29
CA GLU A 220 -11.44 12.42 -14.17
C GLU A 220 -11.35 13.15 -12.83
N GLU A 221 -10.32 13.98 -12.63
CA GLU A 221 -10.21 14.84 -11.44
C GLU A 221 -11.36 15.84 -11.37
N ILE A 222 -11.76 16.44 -12.50
CA ILE A 222 -12.91 17.34 -12.56
C ILE A 222 -14.23 16.62 -12.20
N TRP A 223 -14.48 15.44 -12.76
CA TRP A 223 -15.67 14.65 -12.40
C TRP A 223 -15.70 14.32 -10.90
N ARG A 224 -14.53 13.99 -10.34
CA ARG A 224 -14.40 13.71 -8.91
C ARG A 224 -14.70 14.94 -8.06
N MET A 225 -14.20 16.10 -8.44
CA MET A 225 -14.46 17.36 -7.75
C MET A 225 -15.96 17.71 -7.79
N LEU A 226 -16.60 17.59 -8.95
CA LEU A 226 -18.04 17.85 -9.11
C LEU A 226 -18.90 16.86 -8.30
N GLN A 227 -18.55 15.57 -8.30
CA GLN A 227 -19.26 14.57 -7.50
C GLN A 227 -19.18 14.84 -5.99
N LYS A 228 -18.07 15.42 -5.51
CA LYS A 228 -17.94 15.81 -4.10
C LYS A 228 -18.82 17.01 -3.75
N MET A 229 -19.01 17.95 -4.69
CA MET A 229 -19.86 19.14 -4.47
C MET A 229 -21.34 18.80 -4.30
N ASP A 230 -21.84 17.75 -4.98
CA ASP A 230 -23.23 17.29 -4.90
C ASP A 230 -23.61 16.65 -3.53
N ARG A 231 -22.68 16.64 -2.57
CA ARG A 231 -22.83 16.00 -1.26
C ARG A 231 -22.46 16.92 -0.09
N VAL A 232 -22.22 18.20 -0.36
CA VAL A 232 -21.99 19.22 0.67
C VAL A 232 -23.36 19.82 1.01
N ASP A 233 -24.00 19.31 2.07
CA ASP A 233 -25.18 19.91 2.70
C ASP A 233 -24.79 21.13 3.54
#